data_AF-A0A238VTK6-F1
#
_entry.id   AF-A0A238VTK6-F1
#
_cell.length_a   1.000
_cell.length_b   1.000
_cell.length_c   1.000
_cell.angle_alpha   90.00
_cell.angle_beta   90.00
_cell.angle_gamma   90.00
#
_symmetry.space_group_name_H-M   'P 1'
#
loop_
_entity.id
_entity.type
_entity.pdbx_description
1 polymer ?
#
loop_
_entity_poly.entity_id
_entity_poly.type
_entity_poly.pdbx_seq_one_letter_code
_entity_poly.pdbx_strand_id
1 'polypeptide(L)'
;MEEKFKIYEKSIDKKHSFSFSPKYIEEFRTLLSKTVFIPIVEKTIVKLGWDIVFKNENSIEAKRKDKALGFEQWTEAITITFDHGNVKVKSESLGNEIWDNGRNSKRVKLFIHAFKETESEFDREALNELEQETQKKNNWDDYIIPENLPHPVESKKKNFSILVLGGLILSLILGFIIAEISIHGIYFIGLFEVLVGISISIALKYLIKISNFTEIPKIGYLLMGIVFLIYFTNQYFQYEIILSENNFERIGFLEFIKIRFSEGLTIKTLNTGWIGLIISWILQLVLTYYVAYLRLLSIITTYQLERVPVEVVDFCSYHFIKGKSEDEVRKELSKKGWTTNENQEEVFEAIGAIYGSMELSRLK
;
A
#
# COMPACT_ATOMS: atom_id res chain seq x y z
N MET A 1 -13.56 3.26 -20.48
CA MET A 1 -13.06 3.36 -21.86
C MET A 1 -14.19 3.75 -22.80
N GLU A 2 -14.01 4.83 -23.56
CA GLU A 2 -14.93 5.23 -24.64
C GLU A 2 -14.98 4.18 -25.77
N GLU A 3 -16.11 4.11 -26.48
CA GLU A 3 -16.37 3.03 -27.45
C GLU A 3 -15.42 3.06 -28.65
N LYS A 4 -15.03 4.25 -29.13
CA LYS A 4 -14.07 4.42 -30.23
C LYS A 4 -12.72 3.77 -29.94
N PHE A 5 -12.25 3.88 -28.71
CA PHE A 5 -10.98 3.29 -28.27
C PHE A 5 -11.07 1.77 -28.16
N LYS A 6 -12.22 1.22 -27.76
CA LYS A 6 -12.43 -0.24 -27.77
C LYS A 6 -12.40 -0.83 -29.18
N ILE A 7 -12.92 -0.09 -30.17
CA ILE A 7 -12.91 -0.51 -31.57
C ILE A 7 -11.47 -0.49 -32.10
N TYR A 8 -10.75 0.62 -31.92
CA TYR A 8 -9.35 0.72 -32.35
C TYR A 8 -8.47 -0.32 -31.65
N GLU A 9 -8.71 -0.58 -30.36
CA GLU A 9 -7.98 -1.60 -29.61
C GLU A 9 -8.05 -2.98 -30.31
N LYS A 10 -9.18 -3.34 -30.94
CA LYS A 10 -9.33 -4.62 -31.66
C LYS A 10 -8.53 -4.68 -32.96
N SER A 11 -8.22 -3.54 -33.58
CA SER A 11 -7.46 -3.47 -34.85
C SER A 11 -5.95 -3.35 -34.65
N ILE A 12 -5.44 -3.29 -33.41
CA ILE A 12 -4.00 -3.13 -33.16
C ILE A 12 -3.25 -4.45 -33.40
N ASP A 13 -2.26 -4.40 -34.29
CA ASP A 13 -1.30 -5.47 -34.47
C ASP A 13 -0.44 -5.70 -33.23
N LYS A 14 -0.52 -6.92 -32.71
CA LYS A 14 0.15 -7.37 -31.50
C LYS A 14 1.60 -7.73 -31.78
N LYS A 15 2.51 -7.29 -30.91
CA LYS A 15 3.90 -7.76 -30.83
C LYS A 15 4.07 -8.56 -29.55
N HIS A 16 4.33 -9.85 -29.70
CA HIS A 16 4.54 -10.76 -28.58
C HIS A 16 5.93 -10.55 -27.96
N SER A 17 6.07 -10.80 -26.66
CA SER A 17 7.37 -10.78 -25.99
C SER A 17 7.48 -11.89 -24.95
N PHE A 18 8.70 -12.37 -24.72
CA PHE A 18 9.03 -13.40 -23.74
C PHE A 18 10.12 -12.89 -22.80
N SER A 19 9.80 -12.73 -21.51
CA SER A 19 10.76 -12.39 -20.46
C SER A 19 10.13 -12.63 -19.09
N PHE A 20 10.95 -12.71 -18.04
CA PHE A 20 10.49 -12.91 -16.66
C PHE A 20 9.53 -11.80 -16.17
N SER A 21 9.64 -10.59 -16.76
CA SER A 21 8.64 -9.54 -16.72
C SER A 21 8.52 -8.95 -18.14
N PRO A 22 7.51 -9.34 -18.94
CA PRO A 22 7.29 -8.80 -20.27
C PRO A 22 7.01 -7.31 -20.24
N LYS A 23 7.74 -6.58 -21.09
CA LYS A 23 7.58 -5.13 -21.23
C LYS A 23 7.66 -4.72 -22.70
N TYR A 24 6.92 -3.69 -23.05
CA TYR A 24 6.98 -3.05 -24.36
C TYR A 24 7.18 -1.55 -24.19
N ILE A 25 8.04 -0.96 -25.02
CA ILE A 25 8.39 0.46 -24.97
C ILE A 25 8.28 1.00 -26.39
N GLU A 26 7.64 2.16 -26.51
CA GLU A 26 7.61 2.94 -27.74
C GLU A 26 7.79 4.41 -27.41
N GLU A 27 8.45 5.14 -28.31
CA GLU A 27 8.72 6.57 -28.16
C GLU A 27 8.08 7.33 -29.31
N PHE A 28 7.51 8.49 -29.01
CA PHE A 28 6.96 9.40 -30.01
C PHE A 28 7.22 10.85 -29.61
N ARG A 29 7.15 11.77 -30.58
CA ARG A 29 7.35 13.20 -30.33
C ARG A 29 6.03 13.95 -30.24
N THR A 30 5.99 14.97 -29.39
CA THR A 30 4.89 15.92 -29.23
C THR A 30 5.44 17.35 -29.21
N LEU A 31 4.59 18.31 -29.57
CA LEU A 31 4.90 19.74 -29.51
C LEU A 31 4.43 20.39 -28.20
N LEU A 32 3.80 19.62 -27.31
CA LEU A 32 3.33 20.11 -26.02
C LEU A 32 4.50 20.54 -25.12
N SER A 33 4.27 21.61 -24.35
CA SER A 33 5.16 22.00 -23.27
C SER A 33 5.05 21.04 -22.08
N LYS A 34 6.10 20.99 -21.25
CA LYS A 34 6.13 20.15 -20.04
C LYS A 34 4.93 20.39 -19.12
N THR A 35 4.49 21.64 -19.03
CA THR A 35 3.38 22.14 -18.20
C THR A 35 2.04 21.54 -18.61
N VAL A 36 1.74 21.47 -19.92
CA VAL A 36 0.44 20.95 -20.41
C VAL A 36 0.44 19.46 -20.71
N PHE A 37 1.63 18.86 -20.84
CA PHE A 37 1.78 17.45 -21.14
C PHE A 37 1.04 16.55 -20.14
N ILE A 38 1.34 16.69 -18.84
CA ILE A 38 0.76 15.84 -17.80
C ILE A 38 -0.78 15.96 -17.75
N PRO A 39 -1.39 17.16 -17.75
CA PRO A 39 -2.86 17.31 -17.83
C PRO A 39 -3.50 16.61 -19.05
N ILE A 40 -2.85 16.65 -20.22
CA ILE A 40 -3.35 15.98 -21.43
C ILE A 40 -3.24 14.46 -21.30
N VAL A 41 -2.15 13.96 -20.71
CA VAL A 41 -2.02 12.53 -20.40
C VAL A 41 -3.06 12.07 -19.38
N GLU A 42 -3.34 12.85 -18.34
CA GLU A 42 -4.40 12.55 -17.36
C GLU A 42 -5.76 12.41 -18.06
N LYS A 43 -6.13 13.38 -18.89
CA LYS A 43 -7.37 13.30 -19.70
C LYS A 43 -7.38 12.06 -20.58
N THR A 44 -6.26 11.74 -21.22
CA THR A 44 -6.12 10.53 -22.05
C THR A 44 -6.36 9.25 -21.25
N ILE A 45 -5.75 9.14 -20.06
CA ILE A 45 -5.90 7.97 -19.18
C ILE A 45 -7.35 7.81 -18.72
N VAL A 46 -8.02 8.91 -18.35
CA VAL A 46 -9.44 8.89 -17.94
C VAL A 46 -10.33 8.40 -19.09
N LYS A 47 -10.11 8.86 -20.33
CA LYS A 47 -10.86 8.38 -21.51
C LYS A 47 -10.65 6.89 -21.76
N LEU A 48 -9.44 6.39 -21.52
CA LEU A 48 -9.11 4.97 -21.60
C LEU A 48 -9.70 4.15 -20.44
N GLY A 49 -10.13 4.81 -19.36
CA GLY A 49 -10.68 4.18 -18.16
C GLY A 49 -9.64 3.37 -17.41
N TRP A 50 -8.41 3.85 -17.37
CA TRP A 50 -7.36 3.29 -16.52
C TRP A 50 -7.24 4.12 -15.24
N ASP A 51 -6.75 3.49 -14.17
CA ASP A 51 -6.58 4.15 -12.88
C ASP A 51 -5.21 4.81 -12.83
N ILE A 52 -5.15 6.13 -12.62
CA ILE A 52 -3.88 6.82 -12.36
C ILE A 52 -3.41 6.41 -10.97
N VAL A 53 -2.19 5.86 -10.88
CA VAL A 53 -1.62 5.39 -9.61
C VAL A 53 -0.44 6.23 -9.13
N PHE A 54 0.20 6.97 -10.05
CA PHE A 54 1.29 7.87 -9.73
C PHE A 54 1.39 9.00 -10.74
N LYS A 55 1.75 10.20 -10.29
CA LYS A 55 2.02 11.36 -11.13
C LYS A 55 3.11 12.22 -10.50
N ASN A 56 4.03 12.69 -11.32
CA ASN A 56 4.95 13.77 -11.00
C ASN A 56 5.05 14.73 -12.19
N GLU A 57 5.99 15.67 -12.16
CA GLU A 57 6.12 16.69 -13.20
C GLU A 57 6.43 16.16 -14.61
N ASN A 58 7.11 15.01 -14.72
CA ASN A 58 7.61 14.48 -15.98
C ASN A 58 7.03 13.10 -16.32
N SER A 59 6.30 12.47 -15.41
CA SER A 59 5.91 11.09 -15.52
C SER A 59 4.55 10.85 -14.88
N ILE A 60 3.79 9.98 -15.50
CA ILE A 60 2.51 9.51 -15.00
C ILE A 60 2.41 8.01 -15.22
N GLU A 61 1.93 7.31 -14.21
CA GLU A 61 1.75 5.87 -14.23
C GLU A 61 0.27 5.56 -14.02
N ALA A 62 -0.26 4.67 -14.86
CA ALA A 62 -1.62 4.18 -14.76
C ALA A 62 -1.66 2.66 -14.80
N LYS A 63 -2.64 2.09 -14.10
CA LYS A 63 -2.90 0.65 -14.09
C LYS A 63 -4.23 0.34 -14.72
N ARG A 64 -4.24 -0.69 -15.57
CA ARG A 64 -5.47 -1.20 -16.18
C ARG A 64 -6.07 -2.29 -15.31
N LYS A 65 -7.35 -2.12 -14.95
CA LYS A 65 -8.18 -3.18 -14.37
C LYS A 65 -8.72 -4.10 -15.47
N ASP A 66 -8.68 -5.40 -15.21
CA ASP A 66 -9.44 -6.39 -15.95
C ASP A 66 -10.38 -7.15 -15.00
N LYS A 67 -11.52 -7.59 -15.53
CA LYS A 67 -12.48 -8.40 -14.78
C LYS A 67 -12.24 -9.86 -15.11
N ALA A 68 -11.57 -10.58 -14.22
CA ALA A 68 -11.41 -12.01 -14.31
C ALA A 68 -12.20 -12.67 -13.18
N LEU A 69 -13.10 -13.60 -13.51
CA LEU A 69 -13.86 -14.40 -12.54
C LEU A 69 -14.61 -13.57 -11.47
N GLY A 70 -15.13 -12.39 -11.85
CA GLY A 70 -15.90 -11.52 -10.96
C GLY A 70 -15.06 -10.62 -10.03
N PHE A 71 -13.72 -10.72 -10.07
CA PHE A 71 -12.81 -9.86 -9.33
C PHE A 71 -12.11 -8.86 -10.26
N GLU A 72 -11.99 -7.61 -9.83
CA GLU A 72 -11.20 -6.59 -10.51
C GLU A 72 -9.75 -6.72 -10.07
N GLN A 73 -8.84 -6.97 -11.02
CA GLN A 73 -7.41 -7.03 -10.76
C GLN A 73 -6.65 -6.14 -11.74
N TRP A 74 -5.57 -5.53 -11.28
CA TRP A 74 -4.64 -4.84 -12.16
C TRP A 74 -3.80 -5.84 -12.94
N THR A 75 -3.68 -5.60 -14.25
CA THR A 75 -3.06 -6.57 -15.18
C THR A 75 -1.78 -6.00 -15.80
N GLU A 76 -1.82 -4.75 -16.21
CA GLU A 76 -0.67 -4.04 -16.79
C GLU A 76 -0.50 -2.67 -16.13
N ALA A 77 0.75 -2.26 -15.92
CA ALA A 77 1.14 -0.91 -15.55
C ALA A 77 1.75 -0.19 -16.75
N ILE A 78 1.32 1.05 -16.96
CA ILE A 78 1.72 1.88 -18.10
C ILE A 78 2.35 3.15 -17.54
N THR A 79 3.64 3.31 -17.80
CA THR A 79 4.43 4.47 -17.42
C THR A 79 4.65 5.35 -18.64
N ILE A 80 4.26 6.60 -18.55
CA ILE A 80 4.46 7.61 -19.58
C ILE A 80 5.41 8.65 -19.03
N THR A 81 6.54 8.85 -19.69
CA THR A 81 7.57 9.81 -19.29
C THR A 81 7.82 10.82 -20.41
N PHE A 82 7.91 12.09 -20.06
CA PHE A 82 8.19 13.20 -20.95
C PHE A 82 9.58 13.75 -20.69
N ASP A 83 10.33 13.90 -21.77
CA ASP A 83 11.66 14.50 -21.78
C ASP A 83 11.81 15.39 -23.02
N HIS A 84 11.69 16.70 -22.83
CA HIS A 84 11.93 17.73 -23.87
C HIS A 84 11.25 17.44 -25.23
N GLY A 85 9.95 17.10 -25.21
CA GLY A 85 9.18 16.82 -26.42
C GLY A 85 9.27 15.37 -26.93
N ASN A 86 10.12 14.53 -26.31
CA ASN A 86 10.11 13.09 -26.49
C ASN A 86 9.25 12.44 -25.41
N VAL A 87 8.30 11.61 -25.81
CA VAL A 87 7.40 10.88 -24.92
C VAL A 87 7.74 9.40 -25.00
N LYS A 88 8.13 8.83 -23.87
CA LYS A 88 8.39 7.40 -23.72
C LYS A 88 7.21 6.74 -23.04
N VAL A 89 6.60 5.79 -23.73
CA VAL A 89 5.48 5.01 -23.21
C VAL A 89 5.95 3.58 -23.00
N LYS A 90 5.95 3.14 -21.75
CA LYS A 90 6.31 1.80 -21.32
C LYS A 90 5.07 1.10 -20.78
N SER A 91 4.78 -0.12 -21.21
CA SER A 91 3.81 -1.02 -20.59
C SER A 91 4.54 -2.25 -20.06
N GLU A 92 4.21 -2.66 -18.84
CA GLU A 92 4.78 -3.83 -18.15
C GLU A 92 3.66 -4.68 -17.51
N SER A 93 3.79 -6.00 -17.63
CA SER A 93 2.86 -6.93 -17.00
C SER A 93 3.07 -6.96 -15.48
N LEU A 94 1.98 -6.94 -14.71
CA LEU A 94 2.04 -7.00 -13.24
C LEU A 94 1.98 -8.43 -12.66
N GLY A 95 1.64 -9.42 -13.49
CA GLY A 95 1.63 -10.83 -13.12
C GLY A 95 2.96 -11.54 -13.38
N ASN A 96 3.13 -12.74 -12.80
CA ASN A 96 4.30 -13.62 -13.03
C ASN A 96 4.28 -14.33 -14.40
N GLU A 97 3.77 -13.66 -15.42
CA GLU A 97 3.56 -14.22 -16.75
C GLU A 97 4.85 -14.08 -17.57
N ILE A 98 5.48 -15.19 -17.96
CA ILE A 98 6.74 -15.16 -18.73
C ILE A 98 6.49 -14.82 -20.22
N TRP A 99 5.23 -14.89 -20.65
CA TRP A 99 4.82 -14.62 -22.02
C TRP A 99 3.76 -13.52 -22.06
N ASP A 100 4.06 -12.48 -22.84
CA ASP A 100 3.07 -11.50 -23.25
C ASP A 100 2.56 -11.82 -24.64
N ASN A 101 1.27 -12.17 -24.73
CA ASN A 101 0.54 -12.36 -25.97
C ASN A 101 0.21 -11.01 -26.67
N GLY A 102 1.17 -10.10 -26.66
CA GLY A 102 1.13 -8.74 -27.21
C GLY A 102 0.19 -7.78 -26.52
N ARG A 103 -0.19 -8.02 -25.26
CA ARG A 103 -0.95 -7.08 -24.44
C ARG A 103 -0.18 -5.79 -24.24
N ASN A 104 1.10 -5.83 -23.85
CA ASN A 104 1.86 -4.60 -23.59
C ASN A 104 2.00 -3.75 -24.85
N SER A 105 2.30 -4.37 -25.99
CA SER A 105 2.36 -3.65 -27.28
C SER A 105 1.02 -3.00 -27.66
N LYS A 106 -0.09 -3.69 -27.38
CA LYS A 106 -1.45 -3.21 -27.60
C LYS A 106 -1.75 -2.00 -26.72
N ARG A 107 -1.36 -2.03 -25.45
CA ARG A 107 -1.56 -0.94 -24.48
C ARG A 107 -0.80 0.31 -24.88
N VAL A 108 0.47 0.17 -25.23
CA VAL A 108 1.31 1.29 -25.67
C VAL A 108 0.74 1.94 -26.93
N LYS A 109 0.43 1.14 -27.96
CA LYS A 109 -0.15 1.67 -29.21
C LYS A 109 -1.52 2.32 -29.01
N LEU A 110 -2.36 1.74 -28.14
CA LEU A 110 -3.67 2.31 -27.80
C LEU A 110 -3.50 3.66 -27.11
N PHE A 111 -2.58 3.75 -26.15
CA PHE A 111 -2.29 5.01 -25.46
C PHE A 111 -1.81 6.08 -26.44
N ILE A 112 -0.85 5.75 -27.31
CA ILE A 112 -0.32 6.72 -28.30
C ILE A 112 -1.42 7.23 -29.22
N HIS A 113 -2.33 6.37 -29.67
CA HIS A 113 -3.48 6.78 -30.48
C HIS A 113 -4.41 7.71 -29.70
N ALA A 114 -4.82 7.31 -28.50
CA ALA A 114 -5.72 8.10 -27.66
C ALA A 114 -5.11 9.44 -27.23
N PHE A 115 -3.80 9.47 -27.03
CA PHE A 115 -3.05 10.69 -26.73
C PHE A 115 -3.10 11.64 -27.91
N LYS A 116 -2.77 11.19 -29.13
CA LYS A 116 -2.80 12.04 -30.33
C LYS A 116 -4.20 12.60 -30.61
N GLU A 117 -5.22 11.78 -30.40
CA GLU A 117 -6.61 12.23 -30.54
C GLU A 117 -6.97 13.25 -29.47
N THR A 118 -6.58 13.01 -28.21
CA THR A 118 -6.81 13.97 -27.12
C THR A 118 -6.02 15.26 -27.31
N GLU A 119 -4.78 15.19 -27.80
CA GLU A 119 -3.95 16.34 -28.14
C GLU A 119 -4.61 17.17 -29.25
N SER A 120 -5.19 16.53 -30.27
CA SER A 120 -5.89 17.21 -31.36
C SER A 120 -7.19 17.92 -30.99
N GLU A 121 -7.76 17.62 -29.82
CA GLU A 121 -8.95 18.31 -29.31
C GLU A 121 -8.62 19.70 -28.74
N PHE A 122 -7.34 20.01 -28.50
CA PHE A 122 -6.91 21.32 -28.01
C PHE A 122 -6.35 22.15 -29.15
N ASP A 123 -6.99 23.28 -29.42
CA ASP A 123 -6.37 24.31 -30.23
C ASP A 123 -5.30 25.08 -29.43
N ARG A 124 -4.61 25.99 -30.10
CA ARG A 124 -3.51 26.76 -29.49
C ARG A 124 -3.99 27.65 -28.33
N GLU A 125 -5.24 28.13 -28.38
CA GLU A 125 -5.82 28.97 -27.34
C GLU A 125 -6.14 28.13 -26.10
N ALA A 126 -6.79 26.98 -26.28
CA ALA A 126 -7.08 26.01 -25.22
C ALA A 126 -5.81 25.43 -24.58
N LEU A 127 -4.74 25.22 -25.36
CA LEU A 127 -3.44 24.82 -24.82
C LEU A 127 -2.83 25.91 -23.94
N ASN A 128 -2.90 27.18 -24.35
CA ASN A 128 -2.41 28.30 -23.56
C ASN A 128 -3.24 28.50 -22.28
N GLU A 129 -4.57 28.34 -22.34
CA GLU A 129 -5.43 28.38 -21.17
C GLU A 129 -5.09 27.25 -20.20
N LEU A 130 -4.96 26.02 -20.71
CA LEU A 130 -4.56 24.86 -19.91
C LEU A 130 -3.17 25.04 -19.29
N GLU A 131 -2.24 25.68 -20.01
CA GLU A 131 -0.93 26.04 -19.50
C GLU A 131 -1.05 27.05 -18.35
N GLN A 132 -1.84 28.11 -18.52
CA GLN A 132 -2.08 29.10 -17.46
C GLN A 132 -2.79 28.50 -16.24
N GLU A 133 -3.79 27.65 -16.43
CA GLU A 133 -4.46 26.94 -15.33
C GLU A 133 -3.51 26.01 -14.58
N THR A 134 -2.70 25.27 -15.31
CA THR A 134 -1.74 24.33 -14.72
C THR A 134 -0.61 25.07 -14.02
N GLN A 135 -0.15 26.17 -14.60
CA GLN A 135 0.76 27.10 -13.93
C GLN A 135 0.12 27.67 -12.67
N LYS A 136 -1.13 28.17 -12.68
CA LYS A 136 -1.81 28.64 -11.46
C LYS A 136 -1.93 27.56 -10.39
N LYS A 137 -2.21 26.30 -10.76
CA LYS A 137 -2.32 25.18 -9.80
C LYS A 137 -0.97 24.79 -9.19
N ASN A 138 0.10 24.82 -9.98
CA ASN A 138 1.44 24.44 -9.54
C ASN A 138 2.22 25.65 -8.99
N ASN A 139 1.78 26.86 -9.31
CA ASN A 139 2.40 28.10 -8.88
C ASN A 139 1.87 28.47 -7.51
N TRP A 140 2.63 28.06 -6.51
CA TRP A 140 2.42 28.47 -5.14
C TRP A 140 2.75 29.96 -4.89
N ASP A 141 3.26 30.72 -5.87
CA ASP A 141 3.53 32.16 -5.71
C ASP A 141 2.26 32.96 -5.36
N ASP A 142 1.09 32.52 -5.85
CA ASP A 142 -0.21 33.13 -5.55
C ASP A 142 -0.88 32.51 -4.31
N TYR A 143 -0.19 31.62 -3.58
CA TYR A 143 -0.73 31.04 -2.35
C TYR A 143 -0.98 32.12 -1.30
N ILE A 144 -2.25 32.33 -0.97
CA ILE A 144 -2.66 33.26 0.08
C ILE A 144 -2.42 32.55 1.41
N ILE A 145 -1.36 32.97 2.12
CA ILE A 145 -1.07 32.47 3.45
C ILE A 145 -2.27 32.79 4.36
N PRO A 146 -2.99 31.79 4.88
CA PRO A 146 -4.15 32.04 5.71
C PRO A 146 -3.77 32.79 6.97
N GLU A 147 -4.60 33.76 7.37
CA GLU A 147 -4.37 34.54 8.59
C GLU A 147 -4.39 33.63 9.83
N ASN A 148 -5.31 32.68 9.87
CA ASN A 148 -5.46 31.70 10.94
C ASN A 148 -5.47 30.28 10.36
N LEU A 149 -4.88 29.34 11.10
CA LEU A 149 -5.00 27.91 10.81
C LEU A 149 -6.04 27.28 11.75
N PRO A 150 -6.70 26.18 11.35
CA PRO A 150 -7.47 25.37 12.27
C PRO A 150 -6.63 25.00 13.50
N HIS A 151 -7.24 25.07 14.68
CA HIS A 151 -6.54 24.75 15.91
C HIS A 151 -6.16 23.26 15.95
N PRO A 152 -4.99 22.93 16.51
CA PRO A 152 -4.63 21.54 16.68
C PRO A 152 -5.62 20.83 17.61
N VAL A 153 -5.89 19.56 17.29
CA VAL A 153 -6.59 18.66 18.22
C VAL A 153 -5.72 18.49 19.48
N GLU A 154 -6.33 18.20 20.62
CA GLU A 154 -5.61 18.00 21.89
C GLU A 154 -4.42 17.04 21.71
N SER A 155 -3.23 17.53 22.07
CA SER A 155 -1.98 16.78 21.93
C SER A 155 -2.03 15.51 22.78
N LYS A 156 -1.88 14.35 22.13
CA LYS A 156 -1.74 13.05 22.79
C LYS A 156 -0.28 12.62 22.74
N LYS A 157 0.34 12.46 23.90
CA LYS A 157 1.72 11.96 23.97
C LYS A 157 1.81 10.53 23.42
N LYS A 158 2.76 10.31 22.51
CA LYS A 158 3.10 8.99 21.96
C LYS A 158 3.42 8.02 23.10
N ASN A 159 2.73 6.88 23.16
CA ASN A 159 2.92 5.88 24.21
C ASN A 159 3.06 4.45 23.66
N PHE A 160 4.29 4.05 23.37
CA PHE A 160 4.57 2.71 22.84
C PHE A 160 4.21 1.57 23.82
N SER A 161 4.23 1.83 25.13
CA SER A 161 3.93 0.80 26.14
C SER A 161 2.49 0.28 26.05
N ILE A 162 1.54 1.13 25.65
CA ILE A 162 0.14 0.71 25.40
C ILE A 162 0.08 -0.31 24.27
N LEU A 163 0.85 -0.10 23.19
CA LEU A 163 0.93 -1.04 22.08
C LEU A 163 1.56 -2.37 22.51
N VAL A 164 2.64 -2.32 23.30
CA VAL A 164 3.29 -3.54 23.81
C VAL A 164 2.33 -4.34 24.69
N LEU A 165 1.72 -3.70 25.69
CA LEU A 165 0.81 -4.38 26.62
C LEU A 165 -0.43 -4.91 25.90
N GLY A 166 -1.04 -4.10 25.03
CA GLY A 166 -2.18 -4.52 24.22
C GLY A 166 -1.83 -5.67 23.27
N GLY A 167 -0.63 -5.63 22.67
CA GLY A 167 -0.10 -6.70 21.82
C GLY A 167 0.11 -8.01 22.57
N LEU A 168 0.64 -7.96 23.80
CA LEU A 168 0.80 -9.15 24.65
C LEU A 168 -0.55 -9.80 24.99
N ILE A 169 -1.53 -8.99 25.44
CA ILE A 169 -2.88 -9.49 25.76
C ILE A 169 -3.54 -10.09 24.52
N LEU A 170 -3.48 -9.38 23.39
CA LEU A 170 -4.00 -9.85 22.12
C LEU A 170 -3.36 -11.19 21.70
N SER A 171 -2.05 -11.34 21.91
CA SER A 171 -1.34 -12.55 21.52
C SER A 171 -1.77 -13.77 22.33
N LEU A 172 -2.04 -13.58 23.63
CA LEU A 172 -2.57 -14.64 24.49
C LEU A 172 -3.99 -15.03 24.09
N ILE A 173 -4.87 -14.06 23.85
CA ILE A 173 -6.26 -14.30 23.44
C ILE A 173 -6.31 -15.05 22.10
N LEU A 174 -5.61 -14.54 21.08
CA LEU A 174 -5.60 -15.17 19.76
C LEU A 174 -4.92 -16.53 19.79
N GLY A 175 -3.82 -16.68 20.54
CA GLY A 175 -3.17 -17.97 20.71
C GLY A 175 -4.11 -19.03 21.29
N PHE A 176 -4.90 -18.67 22.31
CA PHE A 176 -5.88 -19.56 22.92
C PHE A 176 -7.02 -19.92 21.94
N ILE A 177 -7.59 -18.93 21.25
CA ILE A 177 -8.67 -19.16 20.26
C ILE A 177 -8.19 -20.09 19.15
N ILE A 178 -6.97 -19.89 18.63
CA ILE A 178 -6.42 -20.75 17.58
C ILE A 178 -6.19 -22.17 18.12
N ALA A 179 -5.71 -22.32 19.35
CA ALA A 179 -5.49 -23.63 19.96
C ALA A 179 -6.79 -24.43 20.08
N GLU A 180 -7.85 -23.80 20.60
CA GLU A 180 -9.18 -24.40 20.71
C GLU A 180 -9.71 -24.87 19.34
N ILE A 181 -9.64 -24.00 18.33
CA ILE A 181 -10.10 -24.35 16.99
C ILE A 181 -9.20 -25.43 16.35
N SER A 182 -7.91 -25.46 16.65
CA SER A 182 -6.99 -26.46 16.10
C SER A 182 -7.23 -27.85 16.66
N ILE A 183 -7.71 -27.96 17.90
CA ILE A 183 -8.00 -29.25 18.56
C ILE A 183 -9.40 -29.72 18.23
N HIS A 184 -10.40 -28.83 18.35
CA HIS A 184 -11.81 -29.17 18.23
C HIS A 184 -12.39 -28.98 16.83
N GLY A 185 -11.71 -28.23 15.97
CA GLY A 185 -12.20 -27.80 14.67
C GLY A 185 -11.38 -28.33 13.49
N ILE A 186 -11.74 -27.85 12.30
CA ILE A 186 -11.01 -28.13 11.06
C ILE A 186 -10.12 -26.93 10.77
N TYR A 187 -8.81 -27.16 10.78
CA TYR A 187 -7.83 -26.13 10.47
C TYR A 187 -7.51 -26.10 8.96
N PHE A 188 -7.78 -24.97 8.31
CA PHE A 188 -7.47 -24.72 6.90
C PHE A 188 -6.26 -23.78 6.77
N ILE A 189 -5.12 -24.36 6.37
CA ILE A 189 -3.89 -23.61 6.11
C ILE A 189 -4.17 -22.47 5.11
N GLY A 190 -3.70 -21.27 5.42
CA GLY A 190 -3.86 -20.06 4.62
C GLY A 190 -5.06 -19.22 5.05
N LEU A 191 -6.24 -19.83 5.24
CA LEU A 191 -7.44 -19.11 5.66
C LEU A 191 -7.29 -18.57 7.07
N PHE A 192 -6.82 -19.40 8.01
CA PHE A 192 -6.65 -19.01 9.39
C PHE A 192 -5.59 -17.92 9.55
N GLU A 193 -4.45 -18.02 8.86
CA GLU A 193 -3.38 -17.03 8.88
C GLU A 193 -3.87 -15.66 8.41
N VAL A 194 -4.68 -15.64 7.34
CA VAL A 194 -5.32 -14.42 6.86
C VAL A 194 -6.27 -13.86 7.92
N LEU A 195 -7.16 -14.66 8.49
CA LEU A 195 -8.11 -14.20 9.52
C LEU A 195 -7.41 -13.67 10.78
N VAL A 196 -6.33 -14.34 11.21
CA VAL A 196 -5.50 -13.90 12.35
C VAL A 196 -4.81 -12.59 12.00
N GLY A 197 -4.20 -12.47 10.83
CA GLY A 197 -3.56 -11.23 10.37
C GLY A 197 -4.54 -10.05 10.31
N ILE A 198 -5.77 -10.31 9.84
CA ILE A 198 -6.86 -9.33 9.84
C ILE A 198 -7.22 -8.92 11.28
N SER A 199 -7.41 -9.90 12.17
CA SER A 199 -7.77 -9.65 13.57
C SER A 199 -6.71 -8.82 14.29
N ILE A 200 -5.43 -9.13 14.08
CA ILE A 200 -4.30 -8.35 14.58
C ILE A 200 -4.37 -6.91 14.08
N SER A 201 -4.57 -6.71 12.77
CA SER A 201 -4.62 -5.37 12.19
C SER A 201 -5.78 -4.52 12.73
N ILE A 202 -6.94 -5.13 12.99
CA ILE A 202 -8.09 -4.46 13.58
C ILE A 202 -7.80 -4.07 15.04
N ALA A 203 -7.28 -4.98 15.85
CA ALA A 203 -6.95 -4.69 17.24
C ALA A 203 -5.88 -3.59 17.35
N LEU A 204 -4.81 -3.70 16.56
CA LEU A 204 -3.73 -2.71 16.51
C LEU A 204 -4.22 -1.36 15.98
N LYS A 205 -5.21 -1.28 15.08
CA LYS A 205 -5.83 0.00 14.69
C LYS A 205 -6.32 0.78 15.91
N TYR A 206 -7.04 0.12 16.81
CA TYR A 206 -7.54 0.77 18.02
C TYR A 206 -6.40 1.12 18.98
N LEU A 207 -5.45 0.21 19.18
CA LEU A 207 -4.30 0.46 20.05
C LEU A 207 -3.45 1.64 19.55
N ILE A 208 -3.21 1.75 18.24
CA ILE A 208 -2.48 2.86 17.60
C ILE A 208 -3.19 4.20 17.85
N LYS A 209 -4.52 4.24 17.71
CA LYS A 209 -5.31 5.45 17.98
C LYS A 209 -5.28 5.86 19.45
N ILE A 210 -5.30 4.88 20.37
CA ILE A 210 -5.22 5.14 21.81
C ILE A 210 -3.81 5.57 22.22
N SER A 211 -2.78 4.93 21.67
CA SER A 211 -1.38 5.22 21.99
C SER A 211 -0.79 6.43 21.27
N ASN A 212 -1.49 6.93 20.26
CA ASN A 212 -1.02 7.91 19.29
C ASN A 212 0.37 7.59 18.74
N PHE A 213 0.64 6.33 18.39
CA PHE A 213 1.97 5.86 18.02
C PHE A 213 1.99 5.32 16.60
N THR A 214 2.78 5.94 15.72
CA THR A 214 2.73 5.78 14.26
C THR A 214 4.08 5.40 13.64
N GLU A 215 5.13 5.18 14.44
CA GLU A 215 6.46 4.83 13.93
C GLU A 215 6.48 3.41 13.31
N ILE A 216 6.39 3.34 11.98
CA ILE A 216 6.27 2.10 11.20
C ILE A 216 7.34 1.06 11.56
N PRO A 217 8.66 1.39 11.66
CA PRO A 217 9.67 0.37 11.95
C PRO A 217 9.45 -0.32 13.30
N LYS A 218 9.16 0.45 14.35
CA LYS A 218 8.92 -0.07 15.70
C LYS A 218 7.62 -0.89 15.76
N ILE A 219 6.56 -0.44 15.09
CA ILE A 219 5.32 -1.21 14.96
C ILE A 219 5.56 -2.51 14.19
N GLY A 220 6.42 -2.50 13.17
CA GLY A 220 6.81 -3.69 12.40
C GLY A 220 7.53 -4.73 13.27
N TYR A 221 8.46 -4.31 14.13
CA TYR A 221 9.11 -5.22 15.08
C TYR A 221 8.14 -5.74 16.15
N LEU A 222 7.25 -4.87 16.67
CA LEU A 222 6.20 -5.29 17.59
C LEU A 222 5.29 -6.34 16.96
N LEU A 223 4.86 -6.12 15.71
CA LEU A 223 4.03 -7.07 14.98
C LEU A 223 4.72 -8.43 14.84
N MET A 224 6.01 -8.45 14.53
CA MET A 224 6.79 -9.70 14.47
C MET A 224 6.76 -10.43 15.81
N GLY A 225 6.95 -9.70 16.92
CA GLY A 225 6.84 -10.24 18.26
C GLY A 225 5.44 -10.78 18.59
N ILE A 226 4.39 -10.05 18.23
CA ILE A 226 2.98 -10.47 18.40
C ILE A 226 2.70 -11.76 17.63
N VAL A 227 3.07 -11.82 16.35
CA VAL A 227 2.85 -13.00 15.51
C VAL A 227 3.59 -14.21 16.08
N PHE A 228 4.87 -14.06 16.43
CA PHE A 228 5.63 -15.12 17.07
C PHE A 228 4.96 -15.59 18.37
N LEU A 229 4.56 -14.66 19.23
CA LEU A 229 3.96 -14.97 20.51
C LEU A 229 2.61 -15.68 20.35
N ILE A 230 1.76 -15.28 19.40
CA ILE A 230 0.48 -15.95 19.09
C ILE A 230 0.71 -17.42 18.78
N TYR A 231 1.65 -17.73 17.88
CA TYR A 231 1.87 -19.11 17.48
C TYR A 231 2.59 -19.91 18.56
N PHE A 232 3.47 -19.28 19.34
CA PHE A 232 4.08 -19.91 20.51
C PHE A 232 3.05 -20.24 21.60
N THR A 233 2.20 -19.29 21.96
CA THR A 233 1.14 -19.49 22.97
C THR A 233 0.08 -20.46 22.47
N ASN A 234 -0.23 -20.46 21.17
CA ASN A 234 -1.06 -21.49 20.54
C ASN A 234 -0.47 -22.91 20.78
N GLN A 235 0.83 -23.13 20.57
CA GLN A 235 1.45 -24.44 20.88
C GLN A 235 1.30 -24.80 22.36
N TYR A 236 1.52 -23.82 23.24
CA TYR A 236 1.41 -24.03 24.68
C TYR A 236 -0.02 -24.34 25.13
N PHE A 237 -1.01 -23.62 24.61
CA PHE A 237 -2.42 -23.88 24.92
C PHE A 237 -2.90 -25.20 24.34
N GLN A 238 -2.45 -25.60 23.13
CA GLN A 238 -2.76 -26.93 22.61
C GLN A 238 -2.25 -28.03 23.55
N TYR A 239 -1.02 -27.87 24.06
CA TYR A 239 -0.45 -28.77 25.05
C TYR A 239 -1.30 -28.88 26.31
N GLU A 240 -1.71 -27.75 26.91
CA GLU A 240 -2.54 -27.75 28.13
C GLU A 240 -3.92 -28.37 27.88
N ILE A 241 -4.58 -28.01 26.77
CA ILE A 241 -5.91 -28.55 26.41
C ILE A 241 -5.83 -30.07 26.23
N ILE A 242 -4.89 -30.57 25.42
CA ILE A 242 -4.72 -32.02 25.16
C ILE A 242 -4.48 -32.81 26.45
N LEU A 243 -3.61 -32.31 27.34
CA LEU A 243 -3.36 -32.96 28.62
C LEU A 243 -4.61 -32.98 29.50
N SER A 244 -5.34 -31.87 29.56
CA SER A 244 -6.53 -31.74 30.39
C SER A 244 -7.67 -32.65 29.94
N GLU A 245 -7.88 -32.81 28.63
CA GLU A 245 -9.01 -33.57 28.08
C GLU A 245 -8.78 -35.07 28.10
N ASN A 246 -7.54 -35.51 27.92
CA ASN A 246 -7.20 -36.93 27.80
C ASN A 246 -6.72 -37.55 29.12
N ASN A 247 -6.67 -36.77 30.22
CA ASN A 247 -6.19 -37.20 31.53
C ASN A 247 -4.79 -37.86 31.49
N PHE A 248 -3.90 -37.35 30.62
CA PHE A 248 -2.54 -37.88 30.52
C PHE A 248 -1.71 -37.49 31.75
N GLU A 249 -0.71 -38.31 32.08
CA GLU A 249 0.32 -37.89 33.02
C GLU A 249 1.00 -36.62 32.50
N ARG A 250 1.31 -35.69 33.42
CA ARG A 250 1.84 -34.38 33.08
C ARG A 250 3.26 -34.50 32.52
N ILE A 251 3.38 -34.60 31.21
CA ILE A 251 4.66 -34.46 30.50
C ILE A 251 5.06 -32.98 30.44
N GLY A 252 6.35 -32.67 30.36
CA GLY A 252 6.80 -31.29 30.20
C GLY A 252 6.50 -30.75 28.80
N PHE A 253 6.30 -29.43 28.66
CA PHE A 253 6.03 -28.78 27.37
C PHE A 253 7.11 -29.09 26.31
N LEU A 254 8.39 -29.12 26.69
CA LEU A 254 9.47 -29.48 25.76
C LEU A 254 9.36 -30.93 25.27
N GLU A 255 8.87 -31.83 26.11
CA GLU A 255 8.65 -33.23 25.73
C GLU A 255 7.47 -33.34 24.77
N PHE A 256 6.39 -32.59 25.03
CA PHE A 256 5.30 -32.44 24.07
C PHE A 256 5.78 -31.95 22.69
N ILE A 257 6.66 -30.95 22.67
CA ILE A 257 7.26 -30.46 21.41
C ILE A 257 8.10 -31.55 20.74
N LYS A 258 8.90 -32.33 21.47
CA LYS A 258 9.65 -33.46 20.88
C LYS A 258 8.72 -34.50 20.25
N ILE A 259 7.61 -34.83 20.93
CA ILE A 259 6.60 -35.75 20.41
C ILE A 259 5.98 -35.19 19.12
N ARG A 260 5.63 -33.90 19.09
CA ARG A 260 5.14 -33.23 17.86
C ARG A 260 6.16 -33.32 16.72
N PHE A 261 7.44 -33.17 17.02
CA PHE A 261 8.51 -33.31 16.04
C PHE A 261 8.68 -34.75 15.55
N SER A 262 8.56 -35.76 16.42
CA SER A 262 8.68 -37.16 16.02
C SER A 262 7.51 -37.62 15.16
N GLU A 263 6.29 -37.19 15.50
CA GLU A 263 5.08 -37.50 14.72
C GLU A 263 5.05 -36.71 13.39
N GLY A 264 5.60 -35.50 13.39
CA GLY A 264 5.68 -34.65 12.20
C GLY A 264 4.31 -34.14 11.73
N LEU A 265 4.25 -33.67 10.48
CA LEU A 265 3.01 -33.22 9.85
C LEU A 265 2.48 -34.28 8.88
N THR A 266 1.25 -34.74 9.11
CA THR A 266 0.53 -35.63 8.20
C THR A 266 -0.62 -34.89 7.54
N ILE A 267 -0.58 -34.77 6.21
CA ILE A 267 -1.66 -34.15 5.41
C ILE A 267 -2.40 -35.28 4.70
N LYS A 268 -3.62 -35.58 5.17
CA LYS A 268 -4.40 -36.75 4.73
C LYS A 268 -3.60 -38.05 4.94
N THR A 269 -3.04 -38.61 3.88
CA THR A 269 -2.23 -39.84 3.91
C THR A 269 -0.74 -39.58 3.70
N LEU A 270 -0.34 -38.34 3.43
CA LEU A 270 1.05 -37.96 3.18
C LEU A 270 1.71 -37.53 4.49
N ASN A 271 2.60 -38.37 5.02
CA ASN A 271 3.47 -37.96 6.12
C ASN A 271 4.66 -37.16 5.57
N THR A 272 4.70 -35.88 5.90
CA THR A 272 5.78 -34.95 5.51
C THR A 272 6.87 -34.83 6.58
N GLY A 273 6.69 -35.55 7.70
CA GLY A 273 7.61 -35.59 8.82
C GLY A 273 7.80 -34.24 9.49
N TRP A 274 8.90 -34.13 10.23
CA TRP A 274 9.28 -32.90 10.93
C TRP A 274 9.60 -31.74 9.99
N ILE A 275 10.09 -32.03 8.78
CA ILE A 275 10.42 -31.00 7.77
C ILE A 275 9.16 -30.27 7.33
N GLY A 276 8.10 -31.02 6.99
CA GLY A 276 6.82 -30.42 6.62
C GLY A 276 6.19 -29.62 7.76
N LEU A 277 6.37 -30.06 9.01
CA LEU A 277 5.91 -29.32 10.19
C LEU A 277 6.60 -27.95 10.33
N ILE A 278 7.93 -27.89 10.21
CA ILE A 278 8.67 -26.62 10.26
C ILE A 278 8.25 -25.72 9.09
N ILE A 279 8.17 -26.24 7.87
CA ILE A 279 7.74 -25.45 6.70
C ILE A 279 6.35 -24.86 6.95
N SER A 280 5.43 -25.64 7.52
CA SER A 280 4.10 -25.16 7.89
C SER A 280 4.16 -24.03 8.91
N TRP A 281 4.98 -24.14 9.96
CA TRP A 281 5.13 -23.08 10.96
C TRP A 281 5.74 -21.80 10.37
N ILE A 282 6.75 -21.92 9.51
CA ILE A 282 7.33 -20.78 8.81
C ILE A 282 6.26 -20.10 7.95
N LEU A 283 5.48 -20.88 7.19
CA LEU A 283 4.41 -20.36 6.36
C LEU A 283 3.35 -19.62 7.18
N GLN A 284 2.97 -20.18 8.34
CA GLN A 284 2.02 -19.57 9.27
C GLN A 284 2.50 -18.20 9.77
N LEU A 285 3.76 -18.13 10.22
CA LEU A 285 4.37 -16.88 10.70
C LEU A 285 4.46 -15.84 9.58
N VAL A 286 4.98 -16.23 8.42
CA VAL A 286 5.22 -15.34 7.29
C VAL A 286 3.92 -14.79 6.74
N LEU A 287 2.93 -15.66 6.45
CA LEU A 287 1.68 -15.25 5.84
C LEU A 287 0.90 -14.31 6.77
N THR A 288 0.78 -14.66 8.06
CA THR A 288 0.10 -13.83 9.05
C THR A 288 0.76 -12.47 9.20
N TYR A 289 2.10 -12.44 9.26
CA TYR A 289 2.86 -11.20 9.35
C TYR A 289 2.61 -10.30 8.15
N TYR A 290 2.74 -10.80 6.92
CA TYR A 290 2.55 -9.99 5.72
C TYR A 290 1.13 -9.46 5.60
N VAL A 291 0.11 -10.29 5.87
CA VAL A 291 -1.29 -9.85 5.85
C VAL A 291 -1.54 -8.73 6.86
N ALA A 292 -1.07 -8.90 8.09
CA ALA A 292 -1.22 -7.89 9.12
C ALA A 292 -0.44 -6.61 8.78
N TYR A 293 0.80 -6.73 8.34
CA TYR A 293 1.70 -5.61 8.05
C TYR A 293 1.16 -4.71 6.93
N LEU A 294 0.72 -5.30 5.81
CA LEU A 294 0.16 -4.53 4.68
C LEU A 294 -1.09 -3.76 5.08
N ARG A 295 -1.96 -4.35 5.91
CA ARG A 295 -3.14 -3.66 6.44
C ARG A 295 -2.75 -2.56 7.43
N LEU A 296 -1.77 -2.80 8.30
CA LEU A 296 -1.28 -1.80 9.25
C LEU A 296 -0.69 -0.58 8.57
N LEU A 297 0.09 -0.77 7.50
CA LEU A 297 0.61 0.36 6.72
C LEU A 297 -0.53 1.27 6.27
N SER A 298 -1.59 0.69 5.67
CA SER A 298 -2.77 1.46 5.27
C SER A 298 -3.44 2.17 6.45
N ILE A 299 -3.59 1.50 7.60
CA ILE A 299 -4.22 2.06 8.79
C ILE A 299 -3.41 3.23 9.37
N ILE A 300 -2.08 3.09 9.44
CA ILE A 300 -1.18 4.12 9.96
C ILE A 300 -1.20 5.33 9.03
N THR A 301 -1.04 5.12 7.73
CA THR A 301 -1.10 6.19 6.73
C THR A 301 -2.43 6.94 6.82
N THR A 302 -3.56 6.23 6.83
CA THR A 302 -4.88 6.88 6.99
C THR A 302 -4.99 7.65 8.29
N TYR A 303 -4.52 7.09 9.41
CA TYR A 303 -4.56 7.79 10.69
C TYR A 303 -3.68 9.05 10.73
N GLN A 304 -2.48 9.00 10.14
CA GLN A 304 -1.59 10.15 10.01
C GLN A 304 -2.23 11.29 9.20
N LEU A 305 -2.97 10.95 8.14
CA LEU A 305 -3.67 11.92 7.29
C LEU A 305 -4.93 12.49 7.96
N GLU A 306 -5.75 11.64 8.60
CA GLU A 306 -7.03 12.05 9.19
C GLU A 306 -6.88 13.01 10.38
N ARG A 307 -5.75 12.97 11.10
CA ARG A 307 -5.56 13.76 12.32
C ARG A 307 -5.07 15.19 12.08
N VAL A 308 -4.63 15.52 10.87
CA VAL A 308 -4.13 16.86 10.52
C VAL A 308 -5.05 17.51 9.48
N PRO A 309 -5.58 18.72 9.74
CA PRO A 309 -6.37 19.45 8.76
C PRO A 309 -5.57 19.73 7.48
N VAL A 310 -6.21 19.62 6.32
CA VAL A 310 -5.53 19.77 5.02
C VAL A 310 -4.93 21.17 4.85
N GLU A 311 -5.56 22.20 5.43
CA GLU A 311 -5.10 23.59 5.39
C GLU A 311 -3.74 23.77 6.08
N VAL A 312 -3.48 22.97 7.12
CA VAL A 312 -2.20 22.98 7.86
C VAL A 312 -1.12 22.27 7.07
N VAL A 313 -1.48 21.17 6.40
CA VAL A 313 -0.60 20.44 5.48
C VAL A 313 -0.20 21.33 4.30
N ASP A 314 -1.15 22.01 3.67
CA ASP A 314 -0.92 22.92 2.55
C ASP A 314 -0.02 24.08 2.96
N PHE A 315 -0.29 24.70 4.11
CA PHE A 315 0.54 25.77 4.67
C PHE A 315 2.00 25.34 4.88
N CYS A 316 2.23 24.14 5.40
CA CYS A 316 3.59 23.63 5.60
C CYS A 316 4.26 23.26 4.28
N SER A 317 3.52 22.60 3.39
CA SER A 317 4.00 22.20 2.07
C SER A 317 4.44 23.42 1.25
N TYR A 318 3.65 24.50 1.30
CA TYR A 318 4.02 25.79 0.73
C TYR A 318 5.40 26.28 1.23
N HIS A 319 5.61 26.29 2.54
CA HIS A 319 6.86 26.76 3.11
C HIS A 319 8.06 25.86 2.78
N PHE A 320 7.86 24.54 2.74
CA PHE A 320 8.89 23.61 2.28
C PHE A 320 9.25 23.83 0.80
N ILE A 321 8.25 24.05 -0.07
CA ILE A 321 8.46 24.36 -1.50
C ILE A 321 9.25 25.68 -1.66
N LYS A 322 9.04 26.65 -0.77
CA LYS A 322 9.83 27.90 -0.71
C LYS A 322 11.24 27.71 -0.13
N GLY A 323 11.67 26.48 0.11
CA GLY A 323 13.02 26.13 0.57
C GLY A 323 13.26 26.36 2.05
N LYS A 324 12.21 26.54 2.87
CA LYS A 324 12.37 26.62 4.33
C LYS A 324 12.74 25.26 4.90
N SER A 325 13.63 25.26 5.88
CA SER A 325 13.97 24.09 6.71
C SER A 325 12.82 23.71 7.66
N GLU A 326 12.84 22.49 8.17
CA GLU A 326 11.85 22.02 9.16
C GLU A 326 11.74 22.96 10.36
N ASP A 327 12.86 23.43 10.91
CA ASP A 327 12.87 24.36 12.05
C ASP A 327 12.22 25.71 11.73
N GLU A 328 12.38 26.20 10.51
CA GLU A 328 11.73 27.43 10.06
C GLU A 328 10.23 27.22 9.86
N VAL A 329 9.81 26.06 9.32
CA VAL A 329 8.39 25.71 9.20
C VAL A 329 7.74 25.57 10.58
N ARG A 330 8.43 24.96 11.57
CA ARG A 330 7.96 24.88 12.97
C ARG A 330 7.73 26.26 13.58
N LYS A 331 8.62 27.22 13.31
CA LYS A 331 8.45 28.61 13.75
C LYS A 331 7.21 29.26 13.11
N GLU A 332 6.96 29.04 11.83
CA GLU A 332 5.76 29.57 11.17
C GLU A 332 4.46 28.92 11.69
N LEU A 333 4.46 27.60 11.89
CA LEU A 333 3.35 26.88 12.52
C LEU A 333 3.05 27.39 13.93
N SER A 334 4.10 27.64 14.72
CA SER A 334 3.95 28.16 16.09
C SER A 334 3.26 29.52 16.11
N LYS A 335 3.57 30.41 15.16
CA LYS A 335 2.89 31.70 15.01
C LYS A 335 1.39 31.55 14.68
N LYS A 336 0.99 30.41 14.11
CA LYS A 336 -0.39 30.07 13.75
C LYS A 336 -1.09 29.19 14.80
N GLY A 337 -0.54 29.08 16.01
CA GLY A 337 -1.16 28.37 17.13
C GLY A 337 -0.77 26.90 17.28
N TRP A 338 0.09 26.38 16.40
CA TRP A 338 0.64 25.01 16.48
C TRP A 338 1.96 25.02 17.23
N THR A 339 1.91 25.24 18.55
CA THR A 339 3.09 25.53 19.38
C THR A 339 3.79 24.32 19.99
N THR A 340 3.08 23.19 20.12
CA THR A 340 3.63 21.97 20.71
C THR A 340 4.41 21.16 19.68
N ASN A 341 5.57 20.65 20.07
CA ASN A 341 6.43 19.83 19.21
C ASN A 341 5.70 18.59 18.68
N GLU A 342 4.84 17.97 19.50
CA GLU A 342 4.07 16.79 19.11
C GLU A 342 3.16 17.09 17.92
N ASN A 343 2.32 18.12 18.02
CA ASN A 343 1.40 18.48 16.92
C ASN A 343 2.13 18.89 15.64
N GLN A 344 3.27 19.57 15.76
CA GLN A 344 4.11 19.90 14.60
C GLN A 344 4.71 18.65 13.94
N GLU A 345 5.16 17.69 14.76
CA GLU A 345 5.66 16.40 14.27
C GLU A 345 4.56 15.63 13.52
N GLU A 346 3.33 15.67 14.03
CA GLU A 346 2.19 15.03 13.36
C GLU A 346 1.91 15.61 11.98
N VAL A 347 2.07 16.92 11.81
CA VAL A 347 1.97 17.60 10.50
C VAL A 347 3.04 17.09 9.54
N PHE A 348 4.28 16.97 10.00
CA PHE A 348 5.38 16.48 9.16
C PHE A 348 5.22 15.00 8.81
N GLU A 349 4.75 14.19 9.75
CA GLU A 349 4.37 12.80 9.49
C GLU A 349 3.24 12.72 8.46
N ALA A 350 2.23 13.60 8.50
CA ALA A 350 1.14 13.64 7.53
C ALA A 350 1.63 14.01 6.13
N ILE A 351 2.51 15.01 6.02
CA ILE A 351 3.16 15.36 4.74
C ILE A 351 3.96 14.18 4.20
N GLY A 352 4.78 13.54 5.04
CA GLY A 352 5.52 12.33 4.67
C GLY A 352 4.60 11.18 4.24
N ALA A 353 3.44 11.01 4.91
CA ALA A 353 2.44 10.01 4.57
C ALA A 353 1.77 10.28 3.21
N ILE A 354 1.57 11.54 2.81
CA ILE A 354 1.08 11.89 1.46
C ILE A 354 2.06 11.38 0.41
N TYR A 355 3.35 11.71 0.54
CA TYR A 355 4.39 11.23 -0.37
C TYR A 355 4.50 9.69 -0.37
N GLY A 356 4.47 9.08 0.81
CA GLY A 356 4.49 7.61 0.95
C GLY A 356 3.25 6.93 0.36
N SER A 357 2.07 7.55 0.43
CA SER A 357 0.82 7.01 -0.13
C SER A 357 0.81 7.01 -1.66
N MET A 358 1.44 8.02 -2.28
CA MET A 358 1.68 8.05 -3.73
C MET A 358 2.60 6.90 -4.15
N GLU A 359 3.66 6.63 -3.37
CA GLU A 359 4.57 5.50 -3.64
C GLU A 359 3.90 4.12 -3.39
N LEU A 360 3.06 4.00 -2.36
CA LEU A 360 2.31 2.76 -2.10
C LEU A 360 1.27 2.47 -3.18
N SER A 361 0.63 3.50 -3.72
CA SER A 361 -0.33 3.35 -4.83
C SER A 361 0.37 2.89 -6.11
N ARG A 362 1.65 3.23 -6.28
CA ARG A 362 2.51 2.71 -7.35
C ARG A 362 2.87 1.24 -7.15
N LEU A 363 3.17 0.80 -5.92
CA LEU A 363 3.62 -0.56 -5.60
C LEU A 363 2.49 -1.60 -5.49
N LYS A 364 1.35 -1.25 -4.90
CA LYS A 364 0.12 -2.06 -4.97
C LYS A 364 -0.33 -2.07 -6.41
#